data_AF-A0A525W995-F1
#
_entry.id   AF-A0A525W995-F1
#
_cell.length_a   1.000
_cell.length_b   1.000
_cell.length_c   1.000
_cell.angle_alpha   90.00
_cell.angle_beta   90.00
_cell.angle_gamma   90.00
#
_symmetry.space_group_name_H-M   'P 1'
#
loop_
_entity.id
_entity.type
_entity.pdbx_description
1 polymer ?
#
loop_
_entity_poly.entity_id
_entity_poly.type
_entity_poly.pdbx_seq_one_letter_code
_entity_poly.pdbx_strand_id
1 'polypeptide(L)' 'DGAANDELIQFLARRLSIPVASVQIKSGAGGRHKRVLVKGATAEFVMACLVSGQQKGRVKP' A
#
# COMPACT_ATOMS: atom_id res chain seq x y z
N ASP A 1 -3.04 19.85 -0.93
CA ASP A 1 -2.14 18.85 -0.31
C ASP A 1 -2.66 17.41 -0.38
N GLY A 2 -2.95 16.88 -1.57
CA GLY A 2 -3.45 15.50 -1.75
C GLY A 2 -2.45 14.53 -2.39
N ALA A 3 -1.57 15.04 -3.26
CA ALA A 3 -0.73 14.21 -4.13
C ALA A 3 0.13 13.17 -3.40
N ALA A 4 0.69 13.52 -2.23
CA ALA A 4 1.49 12.58 -1.44
C ALA A 4 0.66 11.47 -0.77
N ASN A 5 -0.63 11.69 -0.55
CA ASN A 5 -1.54 10.67 -0.04
C ASN A 5 -1.94 9.72 -1.17
N ASP A 6 -2.28 10.29 -2.32
CA ASP A 6 -2.71 9.53 -3.51
C ASP A 6 -1.58 8.67 -4.06
N GLU A 7 -0.36 9.22 -4.14
CA GLU A 7 0.83 8.46 -4.55
C GLU A 7 1.15 7.33 -3.56
N LEU A 8 1.00 7.55 -2.25
CA LEU A 8 1.21 6.49 -1.27
C LEU A 8 0.19 5.35 -1.45
N ILE A 9 -1.08 5.69 -1.64
CA ILE A 9 -2.15 4.73 -1.87
C ILE A 9 -1.85 3.92 -3.15
N GLN A 10 -1.50 4.59 -4.25
CA GLN A 10 -1.14 3.94 -5.51
C GLN A 10 0.13 3.09 -5.40
N PHE A 11 1.14 3.56 -4.67
CA PHE A 11 2.36 2.81 -4.42
C PHE A 11 2.07 1.50 -3.68
N LEU A 12 1.30 1.55 -2.60
CA LEU A 12 0.95 0.37 -1.82
C LEU A 12 0.05 -0.59 -2.60
N ALA A 13 -0.94 -0.08 -3.33
CA ALA A 13 -1.81 -0.91 -4.17
C ALA A 13 -1.00 -1.69 -5.22
N ARG A 14 -0.08 -1.01 -5.92
CA ARG A 14 0.82 -1.63 -6.90
C ARG A 14 1.78 -2.62 -6.24
N ARG A 15 2.38 -2.27 -5.11
CA ARG A 15 3.37 -3.11 -4.42
C ARG A 15 2.77 -4.40 -3.87
N LEU A 16 1.54 -4.32 -3.37
CA LEU A 16 0.81 -5.44 -2.80
C LEU A 16 -0.07 -6.18 -3.82
N SER A 17 -0.15 -5.67 -5.06
CA SER A 17 -1.01 -6.21 -6.12
C SER A 17 -2.48 -6.35 -5.70
N ILE A 18 -3.01 -5.30 -5.06
CA ILE A 18 -4.40 -5.23 -4.58
C ILE A 18 -5.11 -4.00 -5.16
N PRO A 19 -6.46 -3.99 -5.17
CA PRO A 19 -7.22 -2.81 -5.60
C PRO A 19 -6.90 -1.57 -4.77
N VAL A 20 -6.84 -0.41 -5.41
CA VAL A 20 -6.65 0.90 -4.74
C VAL A 20 -7.70 1.12 -3.65
N ALA A 21 -8.95 0.71 -3.88
CA ALA A 21 -10.04 0.80 -2.91
C ALA A 21 -9.79 -0.02 -1.62
N SER A 22 -8.87 -0.98 -1.65
CA SER A 22 -8.46 -1.76 -0.48
C SER A 22 -7.41 -1.05 0.38
N VAL A 23 -6.88 0.09 -0.06
CA VAL A 23 -5.84 0.86 0.65
C VAL A 23 -6.43 2.19 1.12
N GLN A 24 -6.43 2.44 2.42
CA GLN A 24 -7.00 3.66 3.00
C GLN A 24 -6.10 4.24 4.09
N ILE A 25 -5.80 5.53 4.03
CA ILE A 25 -5.13 6.24 5.13
C ILE A 25 -6.14 6.43 6.27
N LYS A 26 -5.85 5.86 7.43
CA LYS A 26 -6.66 6.02 8.66
C LYS A 26 -6.25 7.24 9.48
N SER A 27 -4.98 7.64 9.43
CA SER A 27 -4.51 8.86 10.09
C SER A 27 -3.17 9.32 9.52
N GLY A 28 -2.81 10.58 9.80
CA GLY A 28 -1.51 11.15 9.44
C GLY A 28 -1.44 11.71 8.02
N ALA A 29 -2.59 11.99 7.39
CA ALA A 29 -2.65 12.53 6.03
C ALA A 29 -1.86 13.86 5.85
N GLY A 30 -1.75 14.66 6.91
CA GLY A 30 -0.96 15.90 6.92
C GLY A 30 0.48 15.75 7.46
N GLY A 31 0.92 14.54 7.80
CA GLY A 31 2.23 14.28 8.40
C GLY A 31 3.07 13.25 7.64
N ARG A 32 4.31 13.04 8.08
CA ARG A 32 5.22 12.03 7.51
C ARG A 32 4.84 10.61 7.91
N HIS A 33 4.35 10.44 9.14
CA HIS A 33 3.91 9.15 9.65
C HIS A 33 2.43 8.94 9.35
N LYS A 34 2.14 7.93 8.53
CA LYS A 34 0.79 7.59 8.09
C LYS A 34 0.43 6.19 8.56
N ARG A 35 -0.78 6.05 9.11
CA ARG A 35 -1.37 4.72 9.36
C ARG A 35 -2.27 4.37 8.20
N VAL A 36 -2.00 3.25 7.55
CA VAL A 36 -2.74 2.79 6.37
C VAL A 36 -3.41 1.47 6.68
N LEU A 37 -4.72 1.40 6.44
CA LEU A 37 -5.48 0.16 6.43
C LEU A 37 -5.33 -0.48 5.05
N VAL A 38 -4.95 -1.75 5.04
CA VAL A 38 -4.94 -2.60 3.85
C VAL A 38 -5.96 -3.71 4.05
N LYS A 39 -6.99 -3.76 3.19
CA LYS A 39 -8.01 -4.81 3.20
C LYS A 39 -7.61 -5.97 2.29
N GLY A 40 -7.94 -7.20 2.71
CA GLY A 40 -7.70 -8.39 1.90
C GLY A 40 -6.24 -8.86 1.86
N ALA A 41 -5.39 -8.33 2.74
CA ALA A 41 -3.99 -8.76 2.89
C ALA A 41 -3.68 -9.02 4.37
N THR A 42 -2.91 -10.07 4.66
CA THR A 42 -2.42 -10.35 6.01
C THR A 42 -1.20 -9.48 6.32
N ALA A 43 -0.94 -9.26 7.61
CA ALA A 43 0.25 -8.53 8.04
C ALA A 43 1.55 -9.17 7.53
N GLU A 44 1.63 -10.50 7.56
CA GLU A 44 2.78 -11.26 7.07
C GLU A 44 3.04 -11.02 5.57
N PHE A 45 1.98 -11.03 4.75
CA PHE A 45 2.10 -10.75 3.32
C PHE A 45 2.58 -9.31 3.07
N VAL A 46 2.00 -8.34 3.78
CA VAL A 46 2.40 -6.93 3.67
C VAL A 46 3.86 -6.74 4.07
N MET A 47 4.28 -7.34 5.18
CA MET A 47 5.66 -7.29 5.65
C MET A 47 6.62 -7.95 4.65
N ALA A 48 6.26 -9.11 4.09
CA ALA A 48 7.07 -9.77 3.07
C ALA A 48 7.30 -8.88 1.84
N CYS A 49 6.25 -8.20 1.34
CA CYS A 49 6.35 -7.34 0.15
C CYS A 49 7.09 -6.01 0.38
N LEU A 50 7.07 -5.48 1.60
CA LEU A 50 7.67 -4.18 1.95
C LEU A 50 9.11 -4.31 2.47
N VAL A 51 9.40 -5.34 3.27
CA VAL A 51 10.73 -5.57 3.87
C VAL A 51 11.64 -6.29 2.88
N SER A 52 11.09 -7.21 2.09
CA SER A 52 11.84 -7.88 1.02
C SER A 52 11.78 -6.98 -0.20
N GLY A 53 12.90 -6.36 -0.57
CA GLY A 53 13.03 -5.50 -1.76
C GLY A 53 12.78 -6.19 -3.12
N GLN A 54 12.02 -7.29 -3.17
CA GLN A 54 11.84 -8.13 -4.35
C GLN A 54 10.63 -7.67 -5.17
N GLN A 55 10.92 -6.99 -6.27
CA GLN A 55 9.98 -6.68 -7.33
C GLN A 55 9.79 -7.92 -8.20
N LYS A 56 8.63 -8.59 -8.11
CA LYS A 56 8.06 -9.33 -9.24
C LYS A 56 6.55 -9.16 -9.23
N GLY A 57 6.10 -8.16 -9.97
CA GLY A 57 4.72 -8.10 -10.43
C GLY A 57 4.43 -9.37 -11.22
N ARG A 58 3.60 -10.24 -10.65
CA ARG A 58 2.87 -11.25 -11.41
C ARG A 58 1.40 -10.91 -11.29
N VAL A 59 0.95 -10.04 -12.18
CA VAL A 59 -0.47 -9.94 -12.52
C VAL A 59 -0.70 -11.02 -13.59
N LYS A 60 -1.68 -11.88 -13.39
CA LYS A 60 -2.07 -12.92 -14.35
C LYS A 60 -3.60 -12.96 -14.40
N PRO A 61 -4.14 -13.32 -15.57
CA PRO A 61 -4.47 -12.42 -16.69
C PRO A 61 -5.77 -11.64 -16.48
#